data_AF-A0A7V9LGG3-F1
#
_entry.id   AF-A0A7V9LGG3-F1
#
_cell.length_a   1.000
_cell.length_b   1.000
_cell.length_c   1.000
_cell.angle_alpha   90.00
_cell.angle_beta   90.00
_cell.angle_gamma   90.00
#
_symmetry.space_group_name_H-M   'P 1'
#
loop_
_entity.id
_entity.type
_entity.pdbx_description
1 polymer ?
#
loop_
_entity_poly.entity_id
_entity_poly.type
_entity_poly.pdbx_seq_one_letter_code
_entity_poly.pdbx_strand_id
1 'polypeptide(L)'
;MTQGATPREVAELLDWKRRVFGLYADVRAAEDPEAAWRLWRDTRDELFREHPQSPVPAERREELGGLLYFDYDASLRLTADVSPSDPRRYEIGTSGDGAYAFTRFGTVSLDLAGEERSLELYWLEGYGGGVFLPFADATSGESTYGAGRYLLDTVKGADLGADADGRLVLDFNFAYNPSCS
;
A
#
# COMPACT_ATOMS: atom_id res chain seq x y z
N MET A 1 11.59 6.27 -11.96
CA MET A 1 10.76 6.19 -13.18
C MET A 1 10.55 7.59 -13.78
N THR A 2 11.61 8.29 -14.19
CA THR A 2 11.51 9.61 -14.85
C THR A 2 12.37 9.72 -16.09
N GLN A 3 13.06 8.64 -16.51
CA GLN A 3 13.78 8.67 -17.78
C GLN A 3 12.76 8.76 -18.91
N GLY A 4 12.81 9.85 -19.67
CA GLY A 4 11.90 10.09 -20.81
C GLY A 4 10.57 10.77 -20.48
N ALA A 5 10.25 11.03 -19.20
CA ALA A 5 9.02 11.74 -18.84
C ALA A 5 9.12 13.24 -19.13
N THR A 6 8.09 13.81 -19.73
CA THR A 6 7.95 15.26 -19.93
C THR A 6 7.77 16.00 -18.61
N PRO A 7 8.10 17.30 -18.53
CA PRO A 7 7.85 18.10 -17.33
C PRO A 7 6.39 18.08 -16.86
N ARG A 8 5.45 17.97 -17.81
CA ARG A 8 4.02 17.85 -17.51
C ARG A 8 3.70 16.54 -16.80
N GLU A 9 4.18 15.40 -17.33
CA GLU A 9 3.95 14.09 -16.71
C GLU A 9 4.59 14.02 -15.31
N VAL A 10 5.76 14.64 -15.12
CA VAL A 10 6.38 14.73 -13.79
C VAL A 10 5.51 15.54 -12.82
N ALA A 11 4.92 16.64 -13.26
CA ALA A 11 4.01 17.44 -12.45
C ALA A 11 2.70 16.69 -12.13
N GLU A 12 2.15 15.95 -13.09
CA GLU A 12 0.97 15.11 -12.89
C GLU A 12 1.29 13.95 -11.92
N LEU A 13 2.48 13.35 -11.99
CA LEU A 13 2.90 12.32 -11.03
C LEU A 13 3.01 12.90 -9.62
N LEU A 14 3.50 14.13 -9.48
CA LEU A 14 3.52 14.83 -8.21
C LEU A 14 2.10 15.10 -7.69
N ASP A 15 1.14 15.45 -8.55
CA ASP A 15 -0.27 15.62 -8.17
C ASP A 15 -0.88 14.31 -7.67
N TRP A 16 -0.68 13.21 -8.40
CA TRP A 16 -1.10 11.87 -7.97
C TRP A 16 -0.58 11.56 -6.56
N LYS A 17 0.73 11.76 -6.33
CA LYS A 17 1.31 11.54 -5.01
C LYS A 17 0.64 12.41 -3.96
N ARG A 18 0.46 13.71 -4.20
CA ARG A 18 -0.19 14.61 -3.24
C ARG A 18 -1.59 14.13 -2.86
N ARG A 19 -2.40 13.68 -3.84
CA ARG A 19 -3.73 13.14 -3.58
C ARG A 19 -3.70 11.87 -2.74
N VAL A 20 -2.79 10.93 -3.04
CA VAL A 20 -2.63 9.71 -2.23
C VAL A 20 -2.20 10.06 -0.79
N PHE A 21 -1.21 10.94 -0.62
CA PHE A 21 -0.77 11.37 0.71
C PHE A 21 -1.88 12.09 1.49
N GLY A 22 -2.67 12.94 0.83
CA GLY A 22 -3.84 13.60 1.41
C GLY A 22 -4.91 12.60 1.83
N LEU A 23 -5.23 11.65 0.95
CA LEU A 23 -6.21 10.60 1.24
C LEU A 23 -5.83 9.82 2.51
N TYR A 24 -4.58 9.37 2.65
CA TYR A 24 -4.16 8.65 3.84
C TYR A 24 -4.09 9.54 5.10
N ALA A 25 -3.87 10.85 4.95
CA ALA A 25 -4.03 11.78 6.06
C ALA A 25 -5.48 11.87 6.53
N ASP A 26 -6.44 11.93 5.60
CA ASP A 26 -7.88 11.94 5.93
C ASP A 26 -8.31 10.61 6.57
N VAL A 27 -7.83 9.48 6.05
CA VAL A 27 -8.09 8.15 6.63
C VAL A 27 -7.60 8.07 8.07
N ARG A 28 -6.39 8.58 8.37
CA ARG A 28 -5.85 8.60 9.74
C ARG A 28 -6.61 9.55 10.68
N ALA A 29 -7.22 10.60 10.14
CA ALA A 29 -7.99 11.57 10.92
C ALA A 29 -9.43 11.12 11.19
N ALA A 30 -9.93 10.14 10.45
CA ALA A 30 -11.29 9.65 10.57
C ALA A 30 -11.51 8.85 11.87
N GLU A 31 -12.63 9.10 12.54
CA GLU A 31 -13.01 8.39 13.78
C GLU A 31 -13.61 7.00 13.51
N ASP A 32 -14.30 6.85 12.38
CA ASP A 32 -14.94 5.59 11.95
C ASP A 32 -14.07 4.91 10.87
N PRO A 33 -13.43 3.77 11.19
CA PRO A 33 -12.60 3.04 10.24
C PRO A 33 -13.33 2.57 8.98
N GLU A 34 -14.61 2.19 9.07
CA GLU A 34 -15.36 1.71 7.91
C GLU A 34 -15.69 2.88 6.97
N ALA A 35 -16.09 4.03 7.54
CA ALA A 35 -16.28 5.24 6.75
C ALA A 35 -14.97 5.70 6.07
N ALA A 36 -13.84 5.61 6.78
CA ALA A 36 -12.51 5.90 6.25
C ALA A 36 -12.15 4.96 5.10
N TRP A 37 -12.45 3.68 5.23
CA TRP A 37 -12.27 2.68 4.19
C TRP A 37 -13.11 2.97 2.94
N ARG A 38 -14.39 3.35 3.10
CA ARG A 38 -15.25 3.77 1.98
C ARG A 38 -14.69 5.00 1.26
N LEU A 39 -14.26 6.02 2.00
CA LEU A 39 -13.60 7.21 1.43
C LEU A 39 -12.35 6.81 0.62
N TRP A 40 -11.52 5.94 1.18
CA TRP A 40 -10.32 5.45 0.51
C TRP A 40 -10.63 4.69 -0.76
N ARG A 41 -11.62 3.80 -0.73
CA ARG A 41 -12.10 3.05 -1.88
C ARG A 41 -12.56 3.99 -2.99
N ASP A 42 -13.49 4.88 -2.68
CA ASP A 42 -14.13 5.76 -3.66
C ASP A 42 -13.12 6.73 -4.29
N THR A 43 -12.20 7.27 -3.47
CA THR A 43 -11.13 8.16 -3.95
C THR A 43 -10.15 7.42 -4.86
N ARG A 44 -9.79 6.17 -4.53
CA ARG A 44 -8.92 5.36 -5.39
C ARG A 44 -9.60 5.00 -6.70
N ASP A 45 -10.88 4.68 -6.69
CA ASP A 45 -11.65 4.42 -7.91
C ASP A 45 -11.67 5.66 -8.83
N GLU A 46 -11.91 6.85 -8.28
CA GLU A 46 -11.82 8.11 -9.03
C GLU A 46 -10.42 8.30 -9.64
N LEU A 47 -9.36 8.17 -8.82
CA LEU A 47 -7.98 8.31 -9.29
C LEU A 47 -7.65 7.36 -10.44
N PHE A 48 -8.03 6.08 -10.31
CA PHE A 48 -7.74 5.08 -11.34
C PHE A 48 -8.58 5.29 -12.61
N ARG A 49 -9.79 5.83 -12.50
CA ARG A 49 -10.66 6.09 -13.64
C ARG A 49 -10.28 7.37 -14.39
N GLU A 50 -9.89 8.42 -13.68
CA GLU A 50 -9.86 9.77 -14.26
C GLU A 50 -8.46 10.37 -14.34
N HIS A 51 -7.56 10.04 -13.41
CA HIS A 51 -6.29 10.76 -13.32
C HIS A 51 -5.34 10.38 -14.48
N PRO A 52 -4.62 11.34 -15.10
CA PRO A 52 -3.68 11.06 -16.21
C PRO A 52 -2.64 9.98 -15.87
N GLN A 53 -2.13 10.00 -14.64
CA GLN A 53 -1.15 9.04 -14.11
C GLN A 53 -1.74 7.71 -13.61
N SER A 54 -3.03 7.43 -13.87
CA SER A 54 -3.59 6.11 -13.57
C SER A 54 -2.79 5.03 -14.32
N PRO A 55 -2.45 3.90 -13.64
CA PRO A 55 -1.76 2.79 -14.28
C PRO A 55 -2.66 2.03 -15.27
N VAL A 56 -3.97 2.30 -15.28
CA VAL A 56 -4.91 1.72 -16.23
C VAL A 56 -4.79 2.45 -17.57
N PRO A 57 -4.52 1.74 -18.69
CA PRO A 57 -4.50 2.33 -20.02
C PRO A 57 -5.79 3.11 -20.30
N ALA A 58 -5.68 4.28 -20.93
CA ALA A 58 -6.80 5.20 -21.11
C ALA A 58 -8.00 4.54 -21.80
N GLU A 59 -7.74 3.65 -22.75
CA GLU A 59 -8.75 2.92 -23.52
C GLU A 59 -9.55 1.93 -22.66
N ARG A 60 -9.02 1.53 -21.50
CA ARG A 60 -9.63 0.55 -20.59
C ARG A 60 -10.26 1.18 -19.35
N ARG A 61 -10.15 2.51 -19.17
CA ARG A 61 -10.65 3.18 -17.96
C ARG A 61 -12.17 3.18 -17.86
N GLU A 62 -12.86 3.32 -18.99
CA GLU A 62 -14.33 3.27 -19.05
C GLU A 62 -14.88 1.88 -18.69
N GLU A 63 -14.12 0.83 -19.00
CA GLU A 63 -14.47 -0.57 -18.74
C GLU A 63 -14.12 -1.04 -17.32
N LEU A 64 -13.34 -0.26 -16.56
CA LEU A 64 -12.79 -0.69 -15.27
C LEU A 64 -13.90 -1.05 -14.28
N GLY A 65 -15.05 -0.37 -14.31
CA GLY A 65 -16.19 -0.59 -13.40
C GLY A 65 -15.93 -0.25 -11.92
N GLY A 66 -14.65 -0.14 -11.52
CA GLY A 66 -14.15 0.05 -10.16
C GLY A 66 -13.00 -0.93 -9.89
N LEU A 67 -12.15 -0.63 -8.92
CA LEU A 67 -11.19 -1.61 -8.42
C LEU A 67 -11.92 -2.69 -7.61
N LEU A 68 -11.30 -3.86 -7.47
CA LEU A 68 -11.86 -4.96 -6.69
C LEU A 68 -11.47 -4.82 -5.23
N TYR A 69 -12.47 -4.90 -4.35
CA TYR A 69 -12.32 -4.80 -2.90
C TYR A 69 -13.14 -5.90 -2.22
N PHE A 70 -12.67 -6.35 -1.06
CA PHE A 70 -13.49 -7.12 -0.13
C PHE A 70 -14.36 -6.16 0.70
N ASP A 71 -15.46 -6.65 1.26
CA ASP A 71 -16.24 -5.87 2.24
C ASP A 71 -15.40 -5.58 3.48
N TYR A 72 -15.69 -4.47 4.15
CA TYR A 72 -14.98 -4.09 5.37
C TYR A 72 -15.20 -5.11 6.49
N ASP A 73 -14.12 -5.63 7.05
CA ASP A 73 -14.12 -6.52 8.20
C ASP A 73 -13.29 -5.92 9.33
N ALA A 74 -13.96 -5.49 10.40
CA ALA A 74 -13.31 -4.89 11.56
C ALA A 74 -12.34 -5.84 12.29
N SER A 75 -12.50 -7.17 12.15
CA SER A 75 -11.58 -8.15 12.73
C SER A 75 -10.20 -8.16 12.04
N LEU A 76 -10.11 -7.59 10.84
CA LEU A 76 -8.87 -7.43 10.09
C LEU A 76 -8.15 -6.11 10.39
N ARG A 77 -8.66 -5.31 11.33
CA ARG A 77 -7.99 -4.10 11.84
C ARG A 77 -7.27 -4.40 13.14
N LEU A 78 -5.96 -4.48 13.08
CA LEU A 78 -5.09 -4.89 14.18
C LEU A 78 -4.10 -3.78 14.54
N THR A 79 -3.53 -3.87 15.73
CA THR A 79 -2.42 -3.01 16.19
C THR A 79 -1.29 -3.88 16.72
N ALA A 80 -0.04 -3.59 16.36
CA ALA A 80 1.10 -4.38 16.81
C ALA A 80 2.36 -3.55 17.09
N ASP A 81 3.10 -3.99 18.10
CA ASP A 81 4.47 -3.52 18.36
C ASP A 81 5.44 -4.06 17.32
N VAL A 82 6.39 -3.21 16.93
CA VAL A 82 7.50 -3.62 16.06
C VAL A 82 8.61 -4.23 16.91
N SER A 83 8.87 -5.51 16.69
CA SER A 83 10.01 -6.21 17.28
C SER A 83 11.23 -6.10 16.37
N PRO A 84 12.43 -5.82 16.89
CA PRO A 84 13.66 -5.86 16.10
C PRO A 84 13.88 -7.24 15.47
N SER A 85 14.44 -7.27 14.27
CA SER A 85 14.82 -8.50 13.57
C SER A 85 16.20 -8.35 12.93
N ASP A 86 16.90 -9.46 12.73
CA ASP A 86 18.22 -9.44 12.08
C ASP A 86 18.12 -8.78 10.70
N PRO A 87 18.97 -7.79 10.38
CA PRO A 87 18.91 -7.13 9.09
C PRO A 87 19.16 -8.09 7.93
N ARG A 88 18.25 -8.07 6.95
CA ARG A 88 18.42 -8.82 5.69
C ARG A 88 18.03 -7.93 4.52
N ARG A 89 18.98 -7.75 3.61
CA ARG A 89 18.82 -6.94 2.39
C ARG A 89 18.24 -7.78 1.27
N TYR A 90 17.26 -7.22 0.57
CA TYR A 90 16.57 -7.79 -0.57
C TYR A 90 16.57 -6.77 -1.70
N GLU A 91 16.73 -7.24 -2.93
CA GLU A 91 16.62 -6.39 -4.12
C GLU A 91 15.42 -6.87 -4.93
N ILE A 92 14.44 -6.00 -5.12
CA ILE A 92 13.25 -6.26 -5.92
C ILE A 92 13.48 -5.62 -7.28
N GLY A 93 13.59 -6.47 -8.31
CA GLY A 93 13.71 -6.02 -9.70
C GLY A 93 12.47 -5.23 -10.13
N THR A 94 12.68 -4.17 -10.90
CA THR A 94 11.61 -3.42 -11.54
C THR A 94 11.42 -3.90 -12.97
N SER A 95 10.34 -3.48 -13.63
CA SER A 95 10.08 -3.81 -15.04
C SER A 95 11.09 -3.17 -16.02
N GLY A 96 11.98 -2.29 -15.56
CA GLY A 96 13.12 -1.76 -16.31
C GLY A 96 14.47 -2.17 -15.72
N ASP A 97 15.55 -1.54 -16.18
CA ASP A 97 16.94 -1.86 -15.77
C ASP A 97 17.30 -1.29 -14.38
N GLY A 98 16.54 -1.64 -13.35
CA GLY A 98 16.79 -1.21 -11.98
C GLY A 98 16.13 -2.11 -10.94
N ALA A 99 16.64 -2.02 -9.71
CA ALA A 99 16.08 -2.70 -8.55
C ALA A 99 15.91 -1.72 -7.40
N TYR A 100 14.88 -1.94 -6.58
CA TYR A 100 14.74 -1.29 -5.28
C TYR A 100 15.32 -2.19 -4.21
N ALA A 101 16.24 -1.65 -3.41
CA ALA A 101 16.81 -2.36 -2.29
C ALA A 101 15.99 -2.07 -1.02
N PHE A 102 15.68 -3.13 -0.29
CA PHE A 102 14.93 -3.11 0.95
C PHE A 102 15.71 -3.86 2.02
N THR A 103 15.78 -3.32 3.23
CA THR A 103 16.42 -4.00 4.36
C THR A 103 15.38 -4.29 5.44
N ARG A 104 15.21 -5.56 5.80
CA ARG A 104 14.38 -5.97 6.94
C ARG A 104 14.92 -5.30 8.19
N PHE A 105 14.06 -4.65 8.96
CA PHE A 105 14.45 -4.02 10.23
C PHE A 105 13.67 -4.55 11.43
N GLY A 106 12.52 -5.19 11.20
CA GLY A 106 11.69 -5.71 12.27
C GLY A 106 10.60 -6.65 11.78
N THR A 107 9.82 -7.13 12.75
CA THR A 107 8.63 -7.95 12.54
C THR A 107 7.50 -7.45 13.40
N VAL A 108 6.27 -7.77 12.99
CA VAL A 108 5.06 -7.62 13.80
C VAL A 108 4.43 -9.00 13.99
N SER A 109 3.89 -9.25 15.17
CA SER A 109 3.14 -10.48 15.46
C SER A 109 1.66 -10.14 15.60
N LEU A 110 0.81 -10.90 14.93
CA LEU A 110 -0.61 -10.64 14.75
C LEU A 110 -1.39 -11.90 15.06
N ASP A 111 -2.50 -11.77 15.77
CA ASP A 111 -3.52 -12.81 15.83
C ASP A 111 -4.49 -12.59 14.66
N LEU A 112 -4.42 -13.46 13.66
CA LEU A 112 -5.32 -13.46 12.52
C LEU A 112 -6.21 -14.70 12.60
N ALA A 113 -7.49 -14.49 12.92
CA ALA A 113 -8.50 -15.54 13.05
C ALA A 113 -8.13 -16.66 14.06
N GLY A 114 -7.49 -16.30 15.18
CA GLY A 114 -7.07 -17.24 16.22
C GLY A 114 -5.73 -17.91 15.94
N GLU A 115 -5.04 -17.54 14.86
CA GLU A 115 -3.72 -18.04 14.54
C GLU A 115 -2.68 -16.91 14.61
N GLU A 116 -1.62 -17.15 15.39
CA GLU A 116 -0.48 -16.24 15.44
C GLU A 116 0.27 -16.27 14.11
N ARG A 117 0.46 -15.09 13.53
CA ARG A 117 1.17 -14.83 12.28
C ARG A 117 2.23 -13.76 12.52
N SER A 118 3.36 -13.91 11.86
CA SER A 118 4.44 -12.92 11.90
C SER A 118 4.66 -12.35 10.50
N LEU A 119 4.74 -11.02 10.40
CA LEU A 119 5.02 -10.32 9.14
C LEU A 119 6.30 -9.50 9.27
N GLU A 120 7.11 -9.51 8.22
CA GLU A 120 8.36 -8.76 8.15
C GLU A 120 8.11 -7.32 7.71
N LEU A 121 8.84 -6.38 8.33
CA LEU A 121 8.87 -4.98 7.96
C LEU A 121 10.22 -4.64 7.33
N TYR A 122 10.15 -3.97 6.19
CA TYR A 122 11.32 -3.57 5.43
C TYR A 122 11.44 -2.05 5.34
N TRP A 123 12.67 -1.56 5.32
CA TRP A 123 12.99 -0.17 5.00
C TRP A 123 13.47 -0.06 3.55
N LEU A 124 12.85 0.79 2.76
CA LEU A 124 13.31 1.13 1.41
C LEU A 124 14.61 1.94 1.47
N GLU A 125 15.67 1.43 0.86
CA GLU A 125 16.94 2.14 0.75
C GLU A 125 16.87 3.24 -0.33
N GLY A 126 17.36 4.42 0.01
CA GLY A 126 17.42 5.57 -0.88
C GLY A 126 16.94 6.86 -0.22
N TYR A 127 17.04 7.98 -0.96
CA TYR A 127 16.75 9.32 -0.43
C TYR A 127 15.33 9.47 0.15
N GLY A 128 14.35 8.81 -0.45
CA GLY A 128 12.96 8.86 0.01
C GLY A 128 12.69 8.05 1.28
N GLY A 129 13.43 6.95 1.50
CA GLY A 129 13.16 6.01 2.58
C GLY A 129 11.73 5.43 2.53
N GLY A 130 11.36 4.68 3.56
CA GLY A 130 9.96 4.30 3.80
C GLY A 130 9.80 2.88 4.33
N VAL A 131 8.77 2.66 5.14
CA VAL A 131 8.38 1.34 5.63
C VAL A 131 7.54 0.67 4.55
N PHE A 132 7.88 -0.58 4.30
CA PHE A 132 7.22 -1.44 3.33
C PHE A 132 6.84 -2.77 3.98
N LEU A 133 5.58 -3.15 3.84
CA LEU A 133 5.03 -4.41 4.34
C LEU A 133 4.26 -5.10 3.20
N PRO A 134 4.94 -5.95 2.41
CA PRO A 134 4.29 -6.85 1.49
C PRO A 134 3.85 -8.13 2.21
N PHE A 135 2.76 -8.74 1.75
CA PHE A 135 2.32 -10.04 2.23
C PHE A 135 1.65 -10.84 1.11
N ALA A 136 1.65 -12.16 1.25
CA ALA A 136 0.85 -13.07 0.46
C ALA A 136 -0.09 -13.83 1.41
N ASP A 137 -1.23 -14.25 0.89
CA ASP A 137 -2.24 -14.97 1.66
C ASP A 137 -2.99 -15.96 0.75
N ALA A 138 -3.97 -16.69 1.30
CA ALA A 138 -4.72 -17.70 0.55
C ALA A 138 -5.50 -17.16 -0.66
N THR A 139 -5.73 -15.84 -0.73
CA THR A 139 -6.33 -15.19 -1.91
C THR A 139 -5.32 -14.95 -3.04
N SER A 140 -4.01 -14.95 -2.77
CA SER A 140 -2.97 -14.63 -3.74
C SER A 140 -2.90 -15.69 -4.85
N GLY A 141 -3.11 -15.26 -6.10
CA GLY A 141 -3.13 -16.14 -7.27
C GLY A 141 -4.51 -16.74 -7.58
N GLU A 142 -5.47 -16.58 -6.67
CA GLU A 142 -6.86 -17.05 -6.83
C GLU A 142 -7.82 -15.85 -7.03
N SER A 143 -7.90 -14.95 -6.05
CA SER A 143 -8.77 -13.76 -6.07
C SER A 143 -8.00 -12.43 -5.93
N THR A 144 -6.69 -12.47 -5.64
CA THR A 144 -5.79 -11.30 -5.62
C THR A 144 -4.51 -11.58 -6.42
N TYR A 145 -3.70 -10.54 -6.66
CA TYR A 145 -2.49 -10.66 -7.50
C TYR A 145 -1.50 -11.69 -6.96
N GLY A 146 -0.98 -12.55 -7.84
CA GLY A 146 -0.18 -13.73 -7.45
C GLY A 146 1.11 -13.43 -6.69
N ALA A 147 1.69 -12.24 -6.83
CA ALA A 147 2.89 -11.84 -6.09
C ALA A 147 2.59 -11.26 -4.70
N GLY A 148 1.32 -11.21 -4.29
CA GLY A 148 0.87 -10.65 -3.01
C GLY A 148 0.37 -9.21 -3.11
N ARG A 149 0.07 -8.65 -1.93
CA ARG A 149 -0.50 -7.31 -1.72
C ARG A 149 0.40 -6.51 -0.78
N TYR A 150 0.20 -5.19 -0.77
CA TYR A 150 0.92 -4.27 0.12
C TYR A 150 -0.02 -3.74 1.18
N LEU A 151 0.42 -3.82 2.44
CA LEU A 151 -0.28 -3.25 3.59
C LEU A 151 0.27 -1.87 3.94
N LEU A 152 1.60 -1.70 3.85
CA LEU A 152 2.30 -0.43 4.07
C LEU A 152 3.25 -0.14 2.89
N ASP A 153 3.27 1.11 2.43
CA ASP A 153 4.19 1.65 1.42
C ASP A 153 4.37 3.16 1.68
N THR A 154 5.03 3.50 2.79
CA THR A 154 5.01 4.88 3.31
C THR A 154 5.69 5.88 2.38
N VAL A 155 6.60 5.45 1.50
CA VAL A 155 7.21 6.32 0.47
C VAL A 155 6.19 6.83 -0.56
N LYS A 156 5.07 6.12 -0.69
CA LYS A 156 3.90 6.50 -1.49
C LYS A 156 2.75 7.06 -0.64
N GLY A 157 2.95 7.20 0.67
CA GLY A 157 1.98 7.73 1.61
C GLY A 157 0.96 6.73 2.14
N ALA A 158 1.08 5.44 1.76
CA ALA A 158 0.13 4.41 2.16
C ALA A 158 0.47 3.83 3.53
N ASP A 159 -0.10 4.44 4.57
CA ASP A 159 0.01 3.99 5.96
C ASP A 159 -1.12 4.55 6.83
N LEU A 160 -1.47 3.83 7.89
CA LEU A 160 -2.54 4.21 8.82
C LEU A 160 -2.00 4.77 10.15
N GLY A 161 -0.70 5.06 10.21
CA GLY A 161 -0.04 5.56 11.41
C GLY A 161 0.05 4.54 12.54
N ALA A 162 0.00 5.05 13.77
CA ALA A 162 0.08 4.27 14.99
C ALA A 162 -1.08 4.67 15.93
N ASP A 163 -1.43 3.76 16.85
CA ASP A 163 -2.39 4.04 17.90
C ASP A 163 -1.79 4.95 19.01
N ALA A 164 -2.59 5.24 20.04
CA ALA A 164 -2.18 6.10 21.14
C ALA A 164 -0.97 5.56 21.94
N ASP A 165 -0.73 4.25 21.88
CA ASP A 165 0.38 3.57 22.55
C ASP A 165 1.62 3.46 21.64
N GLY A 166 1.54 3.96 20.40
CA GLY A 166 2.63 3.91 19.42
C GLY A 166 2.73 2.60 18.65
N ARG A 167 1.74 1.71 18.75
CA ARG A 167 1.68 0.45 18.00
C ARG A 167 1.19 0.73 16.58
N LEU A 168 1.80 0.09 15.58
CA LEU A 168 1.40 0.29 14.18
C LEU A 168 -0.03 -0.18 13.96
N VAL A 169 -0.83 0.65 13.28
CA VAL A 169 -2.17 0.26 12.83
C VAL A 169 -2.04 -0.51 11.52
N LEU A 170 -2.50 -1.76 11.52
CA LEU A 170 -2.43 -2.71 10.42
C LEU A 170 -3.85 -3.14 10.07
N ASP A 171 -4.44 -2.51 9.05
CA ASP A 171 -5.80 -2.80 8.61
C ASP A 171 -5.77 -3.42 7.21
N PHE A 172 -5.99 -4.74 7.14
CA PHE A 172 -5.91 -5.48 5.87
C PHE A 172 -7.03 -5.11 4.88
N ASN A 173 -8.07 -4.38 5.32
CA ASN A 173 -9.09 -3.83 4.42
C ASN A 173 -8.50 -2.78 3.46
N PHE A 174 -7.36 -2.17 3.81
CA PHE A 174 -6.65 -1.19 2.98
C PHE A 174 -5.53 -1.82 2.14
N ALA A 175 -5.36 -3.14 2.19
CA ALA A 175 -4.38 -3.84 1.37
C ALA A 175 -4.69 -3.64 -0.12
N TYR A 176 -3.67 -3.37 -0.91
CA TYR A 176 -3.83 -3.08 -2.33
C TYR A 176 -2.79 -3.78 -3.20
N ASN A 177 -3.12 -3.96 -4.48
CA ASN A 177 -2.24 -4.61 -5.43
C ASN A 177 -1.11 -3.67 -5.88
N PRO A 178 0.08 -4.21 -6.21
CA PRO A 178 1.14 -3.44 -6.84
C PRO A 178 0.66 -2.79 -8.15
N SER A 179 1.19 -1.62 -8.52
CA SER A 179 0.79 -0.95 -9.78
C SER A 179 1.12 -1.72 -11.06
N CYS A 180 1.85 -2.84 -10.97
CA CYS A 180 2.16 -3.73 -12.09
C CYS A 180 1.20 -4.93 -12.22
N SER A 181 0.17 -5.02 -11.36
CA SER A 181 -0.86 -6.07 -11.39
C SER A 181 -1.87 -5.91 -12.51
#